data_AF-A0A913YCB2-F1
#
_entry.id   AF-A0A913YCB2-F1
#
_cell.length_a   1.000
_cell.length_b   1.000
_cell.length_c   1.000
_cell.angle_alpha   90.00
_cell.angle_beta   90.00
_cell.angle_gamma   90.00
#
_symmetry.space_group_name_H-M   'P 1'
#
loop_
_entity.id
_entity.type
_entity.pdbx_description
1 polymer ?
#
loop_
_entity_poly.entity_id
_entity_poly.type
_entity_poly.pdbx_seq_one_letter_code
_entity_poly.pdbx_strand_id
1 'polypeptide(L)'
;MTKDDQSHYSYRWKINNFSKQLKLAKQEDRDIKLYSESFYTHKYGYKLKLRLYPNGVGVGKGTHASVFMVIMRGEYDAILTWPFDWKYNFTLLDQKPEHSTRENFDGGYSSPDTSNHCYQRPKTNENVGIGRPKFVSHETLKTENYVVDGEVFIKFELEDPSLTPSLCDVMMSKDDQSHYSYTWKINDFSKQLQLAKQEGRNIRLYSELFYTHKYGYKLKLSLDANGECHVKGTHVSVFMIIMRGEYDTILTWPFNWKYKFTLLDQKPEHSMRKKHRRRLQYSRYNSS
;
A
#
# COMPACT_ATOMS: atom_id res chain seq x y z
N MET A 1 26.51 -1.75 1.97
CA MET A 1 25.06 -1.99 1.81
C MET A 1 24.48 -2.19 3.20
N THR A 2 24.11 -1.08 3.83
CA THR A 2 23.56 -1.06 5.18
C THR A 2 22.11 -1.52 5.16
N LYS A 3 21.75 -2.27 6.20
CA LYS A 3 20.38 -2.67 6.54
C LYS A 3 19.63 -1.41 6.97
N ASP A 4 18.90 -0.78 6.06
CA ASP A 4 18.07 0.35 6.43
C ASP A 4 16.64 -0.14 6.71
N ASP A 5 16.24 0.14 7.95
CA ASP A 5 14.92 0.21 8.55
C ASP A 5 13.72 -0.02 7.60
N GLN A 6 13.08 -1.19 7.71
CA GLN A 6 11.84 -1.51 6.99
C GLN A 6 10.61 -0.76 7.53
N SER A 7 10.77 0.08 8.55
CA SER A 7 9.71 0.83 9.24
C SER A 7 9.31 2.14 8.54
N HIS A 8 10.07 2.55 7.52
CA HIS A 8 10.00 3.87 6.93
C HIS A 8 9.76 3.81 5.42
N TYR A 9 8.69 4.46 4.94
CA TYR A 9 8.42 4.59 3.50
C TYR A 9 8.76 6.01 3.03
N SER A 10 9.46 6.12 1.91
CA SER A 10 9.81 7.40 1.28
C SER A 10 9.41 7.44 -0.20
N TYR A 11 8.69 8.49 -0.59
CA TYR A 11 8.32 8.81 -1.96
C TYR A 11 8.88 10.17 -2.36
N ARG A 12 9.48 10.28 -3.56
CA ARG A 12 9.98 11.56 -4.09
C ARG A 12 9.13 11.99 -5.28
N TRP A 13 8.55 13.18 -5.17
CA TRP A 13 7.74 13.77 -6.20
C TRP A 13 8.49 14.92 -6.88
N LYS A 14 8.73 14.78 -8.19
CA LYS A 14 9.21 15.86 -9.05
C LYS A 14 8.01 16.63 -9.61
N ILE A 15 8.00 17.94 -9.42
CA ILE A 15 6.98 18.85 -9.96
C ILE A 15 7.63 19.68 -11.07
N ASN A 16 7.26 19.38 -12.31
CA ASN A 16 7.72 20.13 -13.49
C ASN A 16 6.94 21.44 -13.64
N ASN A 17 7.57 22.48 -14.19
CA ASN A 17 6.94 23.77 -14.51
C ASN A 17 6.27 24.47 -13.31
N PHE A 18 6.72 24.22 -12.08
CA PHE A 18 6.21 24.83 -10.85
C PHE A 18 6.14 26.37 -10.95
N SER A 19 7.20 27.04 -11.42
CA SER A 19 7.21 28.51 -11.53
C SER A 19 6.12 29.04 -12.47
N LYS A 20 5.89 28.34 -13.60
CA LYS A 20 4.81 28.68 -14.54
C LYS A 20 3.44 28.49 -13.90
N GLN A 21 3.25 27.36 -13.20
CA GLN A 21 1.99 27.06 -12.51
C GLN A 21 1.70 28.05 -11.38
N LEU A 22 2.73 28.45 -10.62
CA LEU A 22 2.62 29.48 -9.57
C LEU A 22 2.22 30.84 -10.16
N LYS A 23 2.86 31.25 -11.27
CA LYS A 23 2.53 32.51 -11.94
C LYS A 23 1.08 32.51 -12.43
N LEU A 24 0.64 31.46 -13.10
CA LEU A 24 -0.75 31.32 -13.56
C LEU A 24 -1.74 31.35 -12.39
N ALA A 25 -1.44 30.63 -11.30
CA ALA A 25 -2.29 30.59 -10.11
C ALA A 25 -2.40 31.95 -9.38
N LYS A 26 -1.40 32.83 -9.53
CA LYS A 26 -1.44 34.20 -9.01
C LYS A 26 -2.18 35.18 -9.93
N GLN A 27 -1.96 35.08 -11.23
CA GLN A 27 -2.46 36.05 -12.21
C GLN A 27 -3.93 35.84 -12.56
N GLU A 28 -4.38 34.60 -12.64
CA GLU A 28 -5.73 34.27 -13.12
C GLU A 28 -6.72 34.00 -11.98
N ASP A 29 -6.30 34.17 -10.71
CA ASP A 29 -7.00 33.71 -9.48
C ASP A 29 -7.60 32.30 -9.64
N ARG A 30 -6.87 31.43 -10.35
CA ARG A 30 -7.27 30.05 -10.57
C ARG A 30 -6.74 29.18 -9.44
N ASP A 31 -7.61 28.33 -8.92
CA ASP A 31 -7.25 27.26 -7.99
C ASP A 31 -6.51 26.13 -8.72
N ILE A 32 -5.27 26.39 -9.14
CA ILE A 32 -4.40 25.38 -9.78
C ILE A 32 -3.99 24.34 -8.75
N LYS A 33 -4.24 23.08 -9.10
CA LYS A 33 -3.93 21.89 -8.30
C LYS A 33 -3.04 20.96 -9.12
N LEU A 34 -1.91 20.59 -8.55
CA LEU A 34 -0.99 19.61 -9.14
C LEU A 34 -1.11 18.30 -8.37
N TYR A 35 -0.94 17.18 -9.06
CA TYR A 35 -1.07 15.84 -8.48
C TYR A 35 0.16 15.00 -8.81
N SER A 36 0.58 14.16 -7.87
CA SER A 36 1.52 13.08 -8.18
C SER A 36 0.79 11.92 -8.86
N GLU A 37 1.56 11.01 -9.45
CA GLU A 37 1.07 9.66 -9.71
C GLU A 37 0.62 9.00 -8.40
N SER A 38 -0.39 8.13 -8.48
CA SER A 38 -0.80 7.35 -7.32
C SER A 38 0.21 6.24 -7.04
N PHE A 39 0.47 5.97 -5.77
CA PHE A 39 1.40 4.94 -5.33
C PHE A 39 0.81 4.13 -4.18
N TYR A 40 1.39 2.96 -3.92
CA TYR A 40 1.04 2.14 -2.77
C TYR A 40 2.14 2.24 -1.71
N THR A 41 1.77 2.26 -0.43
CA THR A 41 2.74 2.33 0.68
C THR A 41 3.63 1.09 0.77
N HIS A 42 3.08 -0.08 0.43
CA HIS A 42 3.80 -1.34 0.30
C HIS A 42 2.99 -2.28 -0.61
N LYS A 43 3.51 -3.47 -0.88
CA LYS A 43 2.77 -4.48 -1.65
C LYS A 43 1.46 -4.80 -0.94
N TYR A 44 0.33 -4.58 -1.63
CA TYR A 44 -1.02 -4.74 -1.08
C TYR A 44 -1.41 -3.71 0.01
N GLY A 45 -0.70 -2.58 0.10
CA GLY A 45 -0.89 -1.53 1.09
C GLY A 45 -1.95 -0.47 0.74
N TYR A 46 -1.91 0.67 1.42
CA TYR A 46 -2.79 1.82 1.15
C TYR A 46 -2.44 2.48 -0.18
N LYS A 47 -3.45 2.86 -0.97
CA LYS A 47 -3.27 3.65 -2.19
C LYS A 47 -3.29 5.14 -1.85
N LEU A 48 -2.25 5.87 -2.19
CA LEU A 48 -2.10 7.29 -1.90
C LEU A 48 -1.76 8.08 -3.17
N LYS A 49 -1.97 9.39 -3.11
CA LYS A 49 -1.35 10.36 -4.03
C LYS A 49 -1.09 11.68 -3.30
N LEU A 50 -0.23 12.52 -3.84
CA LEU A 50 0.04 13.86 -3.33
C LEU A 50 -0.71 14.91 -4.14
N ARG A 51 -1.03 16.03 -3.49
CA ARG A 51 -1.67 17.20 -4.07
C ARG A 51 -0.94 18.47 -3.62
N LEU A 52 -0.63 19.35 -4.56
CA LEU A 52 0.03 20.63 -4.31
C LEU A 52 -0.81 21.79 -4.86
N TYR A 53 -0.92 22.86 -4.07
CA TYR A 53 -1.43 24.15 -4.50
C TYR A 53 -0.25 25.13 -4.53
N PRO A 54 0.28 25.49 -5.71
CA PRO A 54 1.43 26.37 -5.81
C PRO A 54 1.19 27.72 -5.13
N ASN A 55 0.01 28.33 -5.35
CA ASN A 55 -0.39 29.59 -4.73
C ASN A 55 -1.16 29.40 -3.40
N GLY A 56 -1.12 28.20 -2.83
CA GLY A 56 -1.72 27.88 -1.55
C GLY A 56 -3.24 27.79 -1.54
N VAL A 57 -3.79 27.33 -0.41
CA VAL A 57 -5.23 27.21 -0.17
C VAL A 57 -5.57 27.58 1.28
N GLY A 58 -6.81 28.01 1.51
CA GLY A 58 -7.29 28.39 2.84
C GLY A 58 -6.40 29.47 3.46
N VAL A 59 -5.94 29.23 4.70
CA VAL A 59 -5.08 30.17 5.43
C VAL A 59 -3.70 30.41 4.81
N GLY A 60 -3.28 29.59 3.84
CA GLY A 60 -2.02 29.76 3.09
C GLY A 60 -2.19 30.38 1.71
N LYS A 61 -3.42 30.63 1.25
CA LYS A 61 -3.68 31.17 -0.10
C LYS A 61 -2.94 32.50 -0.30
N GLY A 62 -2.29 32.64 -1.45
CA GLY A 62 -1.53 33.84 -1.87
C GLY A 62 -0.14 33.99 -1.25
N THR A 63 0.19 33.26 -0.18
CA THR A 63 1.41 33.49 0.61
C THR A 63 2.31 32.26 0.73
N HIS A 64 1.75 31.06 0.63
CA HIS A 64 2.46 29.79 0.79
C HIS A 64 2.12 28.86 -0.37
N ALA A 65 2.98 27.88 -0.61
CA ALA A 65 2.54 26.65 -1.27
C ALA A 65 1.93 25.71 -0.21
N SER A 66 0.86 25.00 -0.57
CA SER A 66 0.18 24.04 0.32
C SER A 66 0.30 22.63 -0.23
N VAL A 67 0.67 21.66 0.60
CA VAL A 67 0.86 20.25 0.20
C VAL A 67 -0.02 19.31 1.03
N PHE A 68 -0.59 18.30 0.39
CA PHE A 68 -1.49 17.33 1.00
C PHE A 68 -1.22 15.91 0.48
N MET A 69 -1.34 14.93 1.37
CA MET A 69 -1.56 13.52 1.04
C MET A 69 -3.05 13.31 0.85
N VAL A 70 -3.42 12.49 -0.13
CA VAL A 70 -4.79 12.07 -0.39
C VAL A 70 -4.85 10.55 -0.33
N ILE A 71 -5.67 10.02 0.58
CA ILE A 71 -5.97 8.59 0.64
C ILE A 71 -6.96 8.28 -0.49
N MET A 72 -6.57 7.38 -1.38
CA MET A 72 -7.35 6.93 -2.52
C MET A 72 -7.99 5.59 -2.20
N ARG A 73 -9.15 5.29 -2.81
CA ARG A 73 -9.72 3.94 -2.77
C ARG A 73 -8.75 2.95 -3.42
N GLY A 74 -8.25 2.02 -2.62
CA GLY A 74 -7.31 0.99 -3.01
C GLY A 74 -8.00 -0.35 -3.28
N GLU A 75 -7.29 -1.23 -4.00
CA GLU A 75 -7.78 -2.58 -4.25
C GLU A 75 -7.83 -3.42 -2.96
N TYR A 76 -6.96 -3.10 -2.00
CA TYR A 76 -6.69 -3.85 -0.78
C TYR A 76 -7.35 -3.27 0.47
N ASP A 77 -8.15 -2.19 0.35
CA ASP A 77 -8.76 -1.48 1.49
C ASP A 77 -9.53 -2.39 2.45
N ALA A 78 -10.08 -3.50 1.97
CA ALA A 78 -10.84 -4.46 2.77
C ALA A 78 -9.97 -5.23 3.79
N ILE A 79 -8.66 -5.35 3.57
CA ILE A 79 -7.74 -6.10 4.45
C ILE A 79 -6.77 -5.19 5.23
N LEU A 80 -6.81 -3.88 4.99
CA LEU A 80 -5.99 -2.88 5.68
C LEU A 80 -6.64 -2.44 6.99
N THR A 81 -5.84 -1.92 7.90
CA THR A 81 -6.32 -1.36 9.17
C THR A 81 -6.97 -0.01 8.91
N TRP A 82 -8.05 0.31 9.62
CA TRP A 82 -8.68 1.62 9.51
C TRP A 82 -9.12 2.11 10.90
N PRO A 83 -9.11 3.43 11.15
CA PRO A 83 -8.63 4.51 10.26
C PRO A 83 -7.11 4.47 10.00
N PHE A 84 -6.65 5.17 8.97
CA PHE A 84 -5.23 5.33 8.66
C PHE A 84 -4.53 6.09 9.81
N ASP A 85 -3.52 5.46 10.40
CA ASP A 85 -2.87 5.90 11.64
C ASP A 85 -1.34 6.06 11.51
N TRP A 86 -0.82 6.11 10.28
CA TRP A 86 0.61 6.29 10.05
C TRP A 86 0.99 7.78 10.15
N LYS A 87 2.10 8.07 10.83
CA LYS A 87 2.66 9.43 10.86
C LYS A 87 3.21 9.76 9.48
N TYR A 88 3.17 11.03 9.11
CA TYR A 88 3.63 11.48 7.81
C TYR A 88 4.43 12.77 7.88
N ASN A 89 5.36 12.94 6.94
CA ASN A 89 6.14 14.17 6.79
C ASN A 89 6.27 14.58 5.32
N PHE A 90 6.38 15.89 5.09
CA PHE A 90 6.72 16.50 3.80
C PHE A 90 8.00 17.30 3.95
N THR A 91 8.95 17.07 3.07
CA THR A 91 10.23 17.78 3.03
C THR A 91 10.44 18.34 1.64
N LEU A 92 10.63 19.65 1.55
CA LEU A 92 11.00 20.32 0.31
C LEU A 92 12.52 20.24 0.16
N LEU A 93 12.97 19.70 -0.98
CA LEU A 93 14.38 19.41 -1.19
C LEU A 93 15.12 20.60 -1.77
N ASP A 94 16.25 20.94 -1.15
CA ASP A 94 17.24 21.83 -1.73
C ASP A 94 18.01 21.07 -2.83
N GLN A 95 18.17 21.72 -3.98
CA GLN A 95 18.72 21.15 -5.20
C GLN A 95 20.19 21.56 -5.44
N LYS A 96 20.91 22.06 -4.42
CA LYS A 96 22.37 22.29 -4.52
C LYS A 96 23.11 21.03 -5.03
N PRO A 97 24.13 21.16 -5.89
CA PRO A 97 24.86 20.02 -6.43
C PRO A 97 25.51 19.15 -5.35
N GLU A 98 26.11 19.80 -4.36
CA GLU A 98 26.75 19.14 -3.21
C GLU A 98 25.68 18.75 -2.17
N HIS A 99 25.55 17.45 -1.86
CA HIS A 99 24.49 16.96 -0.98
C HIS A 99 24.67 17.40 0.48
N SER A 100 25.91 17.52 0.93
CA SER A 100 26.25 17.88 2.32
C SER A 100 25.91 19.33 2.68
N THR A 101 25.70 20.20 1.69
CA THR A 101 25.39 21.63 1.87
C THR A 101 23.91 21.97 1.62
N ARG A 102 23.08 20.94 1.40
CA ARG A 102 21.64 21.10 1.15
C ARG A 102 20.90 21.42 2.43
N GLU A 103 20.16 22.53 2.40
CA GLU A 103 19.30 22.97 3.49
C GLU A 103 17.85 22.62 3.13
N ASN A 104 17.45 21.36 3.32
CA ASN A 104 16.08 20.94 3.05
C ASN A 104 15.10 21.60 4.02
N PHE A 105 13.95 22.04 3.52
CA PHE A 105 12.89 22.54 4.38
C PHE A 105 12.03 21.37 4.87
N ASP A 106 12.23 21.00 6.13
CA ASP A 106 11.48 19.93 6.81
C ASP A 106 10.18 20.47 7.41
N GLY A 107 9.04 19.92 6.98
CA GLY A 107 7.73 20.26 7.54
C GLY A 107 7.49 19.68 8.93
N GLY A 108 8.26 18.68 9.35
CA GLY A 108 8.08 17.89 10.57
C GLY A 108 6.97 16.85 10.47
N TYR A 109 7.07 15.80 11.28
CA TYR A 109 6.05 14.76 11.32
C TYR A 109 4.71 15.25 11.88
N SER A 110 3.63 14.88 11.21
CA SER A 110 2.27 15.01 11.68
C SER A 110 1.74 13.67 12.17
N SER A 111 1.06 13.68 13.31
CA SER A 111 0.31 12.52 13.79
C SER A 111 -1.11 12.55 13.24
N PRO A 112 -1.64 11.41 12.76
CA PRO A 112 -2.99 11.36 12.20
C PRO A 112 -4.05 11.53 13.29
N ASP A 113 -5.09 12.30 12.96
CA ASP A 113 -6.30 12.42 13.78
C ASP A 113 -7.33 11.39 13.32
N THR A 114 -7.30 10.22 13.95
CA THR A 114 -8.15 9.08 13.62
C THR A 114 -9.65 9.35 13.78
N SER A 115 -10.04 10.42 14.47
CA SER A 115 -11.44 10.84 14.57
C SER A 115 -11.94 11.52 13.29
N ASN A 116 -11.04 12.07 12.48
CA ASN A 116 -11.38 12.84 11.29
C ASN A 116 -11.67 11.91 10.08
N HIS A 117 -12.75 12.22 9.36
CA HIS A 117 -13.22 11.47 8.20
C HIS A 117 -12.17 11.33 7.08
N CYS A 118 -11.21 12.24 6.98
CA CYS A 118 -10.15 12.17 5.96
C CYS A 118 -9.20 10.97 6.13
N TYR A 119 -9.08 10.42 7.35
CA TYR A 119 -8.27 9.23 7.65
C TYR A 119 -9.08 7.93 7.58
N GLN A 120 -10.39 8.00 7.42
CA GLN A 120 -11.26 6.83 7.41
C GLN A 120 -11.14 6.06 6.09
N ARG A 121 -11.61 4.81 6.08
CA ARG A 121 -11.66 4.00 4.86
C ARG A 121 -12.42 4.73 3.74
N PRO A 122 -11.82 4.90 2.54
CA PRO A 122 -12.48 5.59 1.44
C PRO A 122 -13.82 4.94 1.05
N LYS A 123 -14.87 5.77 1.01
CA LYS A 123 -16.19 5.38 0.49
C LYS A 123 -16.37 5.81 -0.98
N THR A 124 -15.65 6.84 -1.39
CA THR A 124 -15.55 7.39 -2.75
C THR A 124 -14.18 7.09 -3.35
N ASN A 125 -13.87 7.60 -4.54
CA ASN A 125 -12.56 7.37 -5.20
C ASN A 125 -11.38 7.92 -4.38
N GLU A 126 -11.61 9.00 -3.61
CA GLU A 126 -10.61 9.62 -2.76
C GLU A 126 -11.27 10.30 -1.55
N ASN A 127 -10.50 10.43 -0.46
CA ASN A 127 -10.85 11.23 0.70
C ASN A 127 -10.43 12.70 0.52
N VAL A 128 -10.84 13.56 1.45
CA VAL A 128 -10.32 14.93 1.56
C VAL A 128 -8.83 14.89 1.89
N GLY A 129 -8.05 15.80 1.28
CA GLY A 129 -6.61 15.85 1.46
C GLY A 129 -6.20 16.24 2.88
N ILE A 130 -5.17 15.57 3.39
CA ILE A 130 -4.55 15.73 4.71
C ILE A 130 -3.18 16.37 4.52
N GLY A 131 -2.87 17.47 5.19
CA GLY A 131 -1.56 18.10 5.02
C GLY A 131 -1.46 19.50 5.58
N ARG A 132 -0.65 20.34 4.92
CA ARG A 132 -0.17 21.62 5.43
C ARG A 132 -0.62 22.76 4.51
N PRO A 133 -1.68 23.51 4.89
CA PRO A 133 -2.09 24.72 4.17
C PRO A 133 -0.97 25.78 4.10
N LYS A 134 -0.14 25.89 5.14
CA LYS A 134 1.07 26.72 5.15
C LYS A 134 2.30 25.82 5.19
N PHE A 135 2.59 25.13 4.09
CA PHE A 135 3.77 24.25 4.05
C PHE A 135 5.05 25.07 3.97
N VAL A 136 5.24 25.83 2.89
CA VAL A 136 6.42 26.68 2.68
C VAL A 136 5.99 28.03 2.14
N SER A 137 6.54 29.11 2.68
CA SER A 137 6.21 30.46 2.23
C SER A 137 6.81 30.74 0.84
N HIS A 138 6.18 31.62 0.06
CA HIS A 138 6.74 32.03 -1.24
C HIS A 138 8.07 32.79 -1.11
N GLU A 139 8.35 33.40 0.05
CA GLU A 139 9.63 34.04 0.31
C GLU A 139 10.72 32.99 0.63
N THR A 140 10.39 31.98 1.45
CA THR A 140 11.31 30.85 1.72
C THR A 140 11.66 30.09 0.44
N LEU A 141 10.74 29.95 -0.51
CA LEU A 141 11.03 29.33 -1.81
C LEU A 141 12.15 30.03 -2.61
N LYS A 142 12.50 31.28 -2.27
CA LYS A 142 13.53 32.07 -2.93
C LYS A 142 14.88 32.06 -2.20
N THR A 143 14.96 31.50 -0.99
CA THR A 143 16.17 31.62 -0.15
C THR A 143 17.24 30.60 -0.51
N GLU A 144 16.85 29.40 -0.92
CA GLU A 144 17.74 28.30 -1.31
C GLU A 144 17.40 27.79 -2.71
N ASN A 145 18.11 26.75 -3.19
CA ASN A 145 17.84 26.13 -4.49
C ASN A 145 16.62 25.19 -4.44
N TYR A 146 15.53 25.63 -3.82
CA TYR A 146 14.27 24.86 -3.77
C TYR A 146 13.57 24.82 -5.13
N VAL A 147 13.70 25.89 -5.93
CA VAL A 147 13.17 26.01 -7.29
C VAL A 147 14.34 26.18 -8.27
N VAL A 148 14.63 25.14 -9.06
CA VAL A 148 15.69 25.15 -10.09
C VAL A 148 15.06 24.78 -11.41
N ASP A 149 15.34 25.57 -12.47
CA ASP A 149 14.72 25.41 -13.79
C ASP A 149 13.18 25.38 -13.79
N GLY A 150 12.59 26.05 -12.79
CA GLY A 150 11.16 26.04 -12.55
C GLY A 150 10.61 24.71 -12.06
N GLU A 151 11.45 23.81 -11.56
CA GLU A 151 11.10 22.52 -11.00
C GLU A 151 11.30 22.48 -9.49
N VAL A 152 10.48 21.69 -8.81
CA VAL A 152 10.53 21.49 -7.36
C VAL A 152 10.50 20.00 -7.04
N PHE A 153 11.19 19.60 -5.97
CA PHE A 153 11.13 18.23 -5.44
C PHE A 153 10.58 18.22 -4.03
N ILE A 154 9.56 17.39 -3.80
CA ILE A 154 8.99 17.14 -2.47
C ILE A 154 9.24 15.67 -2.13
N LYS A 155 9.90 15.42 -1.00
CA LYS A 155 9.97 14.10 -0.37
C LYS A 155 8.78 13.96 0.57
N PHE A 156 8.11 12.82 0.50
CA PHE A 156 7.03 12.43 1.37
C PHE A 156 7.42 11.16 2.12
N GLU A 157 7.21 11.17 3.42
CA GLU A 157 7.66 10.11 4.32
C GLU A 157 6.49 9.60 5.16
N LEU A 158 6.48 8.30 5.44
CA LEU A 158 5.52 7.65 6.32
C LEU A 158 6.23 6.77 7.33
N GLU A 159 5.71 6.76 8.56
CA GLU A 159 6.11 5.83 9.62
C GLU A 159 4.92 4.98 10.04
N ASP A 160 5.07 3.66 9.86
CA ASP A 160 4.08 2.67 10.27
C ASP A 160 4.23 2.36 11.77
N PRO A 161 3.22 2.65 12.61
CA PRO A 161 3.27 2.36 14.05
C PRO A 161 3.39 0.87 14.36
N SER A 162 3.09 -0.04 13.42
CA SER A 162 3.26 -1.47 13.60
C SER A 162 4.69 -1.95 13.37
N LEU A 163 5.56 -1.10 12.80
CA LEU A 163 6.97 -1.40 12.49
C LEU A 163 7.94 -0.55 13.31
N THR A 164 7.45 0.41 14.12
CA THR A 164 8.28 1.04 15.14
C THR A 164 8.70 -0.03 16.14
N PRO A 165 10.00 -0.27 16.39
CA PRO A 165 10.44 -1.33 17.26
C PRO A 165 9.84 -1.15 18.65
N SER A 166 8.83 -1.95 18.97
CA SER A 166 8.48 -2.17 20.37
C SER A 166 9.62 -2.97 20.99
N LEU A 167 9.91 -2.80 22.28
CA LEU A 167 10.93 -3.56 23.02
C LEU A 167 10.84 -5.09 22.80
N CYS A 168 9.71 -5.59 22.29
CA CYS A 168 9.47 -6.99 21.95
C CYS A 168 10.04 -7.42 20.56
N ASP A 169 10.23 -6.52 19.59
CA ASP A 169 10.67 -6.87 18.23
C ASP A 169 12.16 -7.17 18.14
N VAL A 170 12.95 -6.65 19.09
CA VAL A 170 14.37 -6.99 19.25
C VAL A 170 14.56 -8.47 19.65
N MET A 171 13.49 -9.16 20.05
CA MET A 171 13.54 -10.59 20.43
C MET A 171 13.19 -11.57 19.29
N MET A 172 12.81 -11.11 18.09
CA MET A 172 12.56 -11.99 16.94
C MET A 172 13.85 -12.15 16.10
N SER A 173 14.65 -13.15 16.46
CA SER A 173 15.93 -13.46 15.84
C SER A 173 15.79 -13.91 14.37
N LYS A 174 16.47 -13.18 13.48
CA LYS A 174 17.33 -13.55 12.34
C LYS A 174 17.09 -14.79 11.44
N ASP A 175 16.00 -15.56 11.54
CA ASP A 175 15.89 -16.84 10.81
C ASP A 175 14.68 -17.01 9.88
N ASP A 176 13.96 -15.94 9.52
CA ASP A 176 12.67 -16.11 8.81
C ASP A 176 12.45 -15.25 7.54
N GLN A 177 13.49 -15.01 6.75
CA GLN A 177 13.40 -14.31 5.47
C GLN A 177 12.99 -15.19 4.26
N SER A 178 12.57 -16.45 4.46
CA SER A 178 12.18 -17.36 3.37
C SER A 178 10.66 -17.54 3.21
N HIS A 179 9.85 -16.58 3.69
CA HIS A 179 8.40 -16.61 3.54
C HIS A 179 7.92 -15.88 2.28
N TYR A 180 7.63 -16.63 1.21
CA TYR A 180 6.96 -16.10 0.01
C TYR A 180 5.45 -16.04 0.21
N SER A 181 4.84 -14.87 0.00
CA SER A 181 3.40 -14.65 0.18
C SER A 181 2.70 -14.21 -1.11
N TYR A 182 1.56 -14.84 -1.38
CA TYR A 182 0.64 -14.51 -2.47
C TYR A 182 -0.75 -14.22 -1.90
N THR A 183 -1.30 -13.06 -2.24
CA THR A 183 -2.63 -12.63 -1.79
C THR A 183 -3.58 -12.72 -2.98
N TRP A 184 -4.53 -13.65 -2.91
CA TRP A 184 -5.56 -13.80 -3.92
C TRP A 184 -6.83 -13.06 -3.49
N LYS A 185 -7.18 -12.00 -4.22
CA LYS A 185 -8.46 -11.33 -4.07
C LYS A 185 -9.51 -12.03 -4.93
N ILE A 186 -10.59 -12.47 -4.30
CA ILE A 186 -11.73 -13.08 -4.98
C ILE A 186 -12.88 -12.09 -5.01
N ASN A 187 -13.18 -11.60 -6.21
CA ASN A 187 -14.27 -10.66 -6.40
C ASN A 187 -15.62 -11.38 -6.32
N ASP A 188 -16.61 -10.68 -5.75
CA ASP A 188 -17.99 -11.14 -5.64
C ASP A 188 -18.15 -12.55 -5.03
N PHE A 189 -17.31 -12.90 -4.05
CA PHE A 189 -17.31 -14.23 -3.44
C PHE A 189 -18.70 -14.65 -2.93
N SER A 190 -19.48 -13.72 -2.35
CA SER A 190 -20.85 -14.01 -1.88
C SER A 190 -21.78 -14.47 -3.01
N LYS A 191 -21.68 -13.86 -4.20
CA LYS A 191 -22.44 -14.26 -5.39
C LYS A 191 -22.01 -15.65 -5.87
N GLN A 192 -20.70 -15.88 -5.92
CA GLN A 192 -20.14 -17.19 -6.31
C GLN A 192 -20.58 -18.30 -5.35
N LEU A 193 -20.61 -18.01 -4.05
CA LEU A 193 -21.09 -18.95 -3.02
C LEU A 193 -22.59 -19.24 -3.16
N GLN A 194 -23.41 -18.22 -3.43
CA GLN A 194 -24.85 -18.40 -3.63
C GLN A 194 -25.13 -19.29 -4.85
N LEU A 195 -24.48 -19.01 -5.98
CA LEU A 195 -24.61 -19.82 -7.19
C LEU A 195 -24.16 -21.28 -6.95
N ALA A 196 -23.04 -21.48 -6.24
CA ALA A 196 -22.52 -22.82 -5.92
C ALA A 196 -23.44 -23.62 -4.97
N LYS A 197 -24.28 -22.94 -4.18
CA LYS A 197 -25.31 -23.57 -3.35
C LYS A 197 -26.59 -23.89 -4.11
N GLN A 198 -27.00 -23.00 -5.02
CA GLN A 198 -28.28 -23.11 -5.73
C GLN A 198 -28.22 -24.08 -6.92
N GLU A 199 -27.15 -24.03 -7.73
CA GLU A 199 -27.10 -24.82 -8.97
C GLU A 199 -26.56 -26.24 -8.78
N GLY A 200 -26.12 -26.61 -7.57
CA GLY A 200 -25.45 -27.89 -7.29
C GLY A 200 -24.10 -28.09 -8.01
N ARG A 201 -23.76 -27.20 -8.95
CA ARG A 201 -22.52 -27.14 -9.71
C ARG A 201 -21.36 -26.77 -8.81
N ASN A 202 -20.26 -27.50 -8.97
CA ASN A 202 -19.01 -27.15 -8.31
C ASN A 202 -18.40 -25.93 -9.02
N ILE A 203 -18.60 -24.75 -8.45
CA ILE A 203 -17.99 -23.51 -8.98
C ILE A 203 -16.57 -23.43 -8.43
N ARG A 204 -15.64 -23.89 -9.26
CA ARG A 204 -14.21 -23.82 -8.99
C ARG A 204 -13.64 -22.50 -9.52
N LEU A 205 -13.16 -21.68 -8.61
CA LEU A 205 -12.45 -20.44 -8.89
C LEU A 205 -10.95 -20.72 -8.98
N TYR A 206 -10.25 -19.88 -9.71
CA TYR A 206 -8.85 -20.04 -10.03
C TYR A 206 -8.12 -18.71 -9.87
N SER A 207 -6.95 -18.72 -9.22
CA SER A 207 -6.06 -17.55 -9.22
C SER A 207 -5.34 -17.41 -10.56
N GLU A 208 -4.72 -16.25 -10.77
CA GLU A 208 -3.66 -16.10 -11.75
C GLU A 208 -2.49 -17.04 -11.45
N LEU A 209 -1.70 -17.36 -12.49
CA LEU A 209 -0.46 -18.12 -12.34
C LEU A 209 0.58 -17.24 -11.65
N PHE A 210 1.33 -17.80 -10.69
CA PHE A 210 2.40 -17.08 -10.01
C PHE A 210 3.58 -18.00 -9.73
N TYR A 211 4.76 -17.40 -9.58
CA TYR A 211 5.97 -18.12 -9.18
C TYR A 211 6.24 -17.91 -7.70
N THR A 212 6.79 -18.91 -7.02
CA THR A 212 7.19 -18.75 -5.61
C THR A 212 8.23 -17.65 -5.44
N HIS A 213 9.19 -17.58 -6.36
CA HIS A 213 10.23 -16.56 -6.46
C HIS A 213 10.76 -16.48 -7.88
N LYS A 214 11.72 -15.58 -8.15
CA LYS A 214 12.40 -15.50 -9.44
C LYS A 214 13.10 -16.85 -9.71
N TYR A 215 12.68 -17.53 -10.77
CA TYR A 215 13.10 -18.90 -11.13
C TYR A 215 12.54 -20.05 -10.27
N GLY A 216 11.48 -19.80 -9.50
CA GLY A 216 10.87 -20.79 -8.60
C GLY A 216 9.81 -21.70 -9.25
N TYR A 217 9.06 -22.42 -8.41
CA TYR A 217 7.93 -23.25 -8.84
C TYR A 217 6.81 -22.38 -9.39
N LYS A 218 6.21 -22.80 -10.50
CA LYS A 218 5.00 -22.19 -11.04
C LYS A 218 3.79 -22.78 -10.33
N LEU A 219 2.96 -21.93 -9.74
CA LEU A 219 1.82 -22.32 -8.93
C LEU A 219 0.53 -21.65 -9.43
N LYS A 220 -0.59 -22.28 -9.08
CA LYS A 220 -1.94 -21.75 -9.21
C LYS A 220 -2.74 -22.14 -7.98
N LEU A 221 -3.63 -21.28 -7.51
CA LEU A 221 -4.61 -21.65 -6.48
C LEU A 221 -5.94 -22.00 -7.13
N SER A 222 -6.64 -22.99 -6.57
CA SER A 222 -8.04 -23.23 -6.85
C SER A 222 -8.86 -23.16 -5.57
N LEU A 223 -10.09 -22.67 -5.70
CA LEU A 223 -11.03 -22.59 -4.58
C LEU A 223 -12.40 -23.08 -5.02
N ASP A 224 -12.97 -23.99 -4.24
CA ASP A 224 -14.34 -24.47 -4.40
C ASP A 224 -15.20 -23.79 -3.35
N ALA A 225 -16.04 -22.86 -3.79
CA ALA A 225 -16.75 -21.92 -2.91
C ALA A 225 -17.67 -22.63 -1.92
N ASN A 226 -18.27 -23.76 -2.32
CA ASN A 226 -19.17 -24.56 -1.50
C ASN A 226 -18.51 -25.84 -0.97
N GLY A 227 -17.17 -25.94 -1.02
CA GLY A 227 -16.42 -27.09 -0.54
C GLY A 227 -16.51 -28.32 -1.45
N GLU A 228 -15.54 -29.22 -1.28
CA GLU A 228 -15.48 -30.48 -2.02
C GLU A 228 -15.69 -31.71 -1.13
N CYS A 229 -16.00 -32.83 -1.78
CA CYS A 229 -16.10 -34.15 -1.16
C CYS A 229 -17.02 -34.12 0.08
N HIS A 230 -16.54 -34.65 1.21
CA HIS A 230 -17.30 -34.80 2.45
C HIS A 230 -17.52 -33.49 3.21
N VAL A 231 -16.90 -32.38 2.80
CA VAL A 231 -17.09 -31.05 3.43
C VAL A 231 -17.94 -30.09 2.57
N LYS A 232 -18.51 -30.58 1.45
CA LYS A 232 -19.41 -29.80 0.60
C LYS A 232 -20.60 -29.26 1.42
N GLY A 233 -20.94 -28.00 1.22
CA GLY A 233 -22.02 -27.29 1.92
C GLY A 233 -21.60 -26.63 3.25
N THR A 234 -20.48 -27.03 3.84
CA THR A 234 -20.08 -26.60 5.19
C THR A 234 -18.80 -25.78 5.23
N HIS A 235 -17.89 -25.98 4.28
CA HIS A 235 -16.59 -25.33 4.22
C HIS A 235 -16.32 -24.76 2.83
N VAL A 236 -15.32 -23.88 2.76
CA VAL A 236 -14.66 -23.50 1.51
C VAL A 236 -13.42 -24.39 1.38
N SER A 237 -13.22 -25.01 0.22
CA SER A 237 -12.02 -25.83 -0.05
C SER A 237 -11.03 -25.03 -0.89
N VAL A 238 -9.75 -25.02 -0.50
CA VAL A 238 -8.68 -24.31 -1.21
C VAL A 238 -7.53 -25.25 -1.46
N PHE A 239 -7.03 -25.26 -2.68
CA PHE A 239 -5.93 -26.12 -3.12
C PHE A 239 -4.83 -25.31 -3.76
N MET A 240 -3.59 -25.76 -3.56
CA MET A 240 -2.44 -25.30 -4.31
C MET A 240 -2.15 -26.34 -5.39
N ILE A 241 -2.09 -25.88 -6.63
CA ILE A 241 -1.77 -26.68 -7.80
C ILE A 241 -0.38 -26.28 -8.26
N ILE A 242 0.53 -27.25 -8.32
CA ILE A 242 1.86 -27.05 -8.89
C ILE A 242 1.72 -27.24 -10.41
N MET A 243 2.13 -26.22 -11.16
CA MET A 243 2.06 -26.19 -12.62
C MET A 243 3.45 -26.45 -13.21
N ARG A 244 3.52 -27.01 -14.41
CA ARG A 244 4.78 -27.11 -15.16
C ARG A 244 5.37 -25.70 -15.36
N GLY A 245 6.56 -25.49 -14.82
CA GLY A 245 7.31 -24.26 -14.88
C GLY A 245 8.46 -24.33 -15.88
N GLU A 246 8.91 -23.15 -16.32
CA GLU A 246 10.09 -23.03 -17.20
C GLU A 246 11.40 -23.42 -16.50
N TYR A 247 11.38 -23.45 -15.17
CA TYR A 247 12.54 -23.67 -14.32
C TYR A 247 12.53 -25.05 -13.64
N ASP A 248 11.60 -25.94 -13.99
CA ASP A 248 11.42 -27.22 -13.29
C ASP A 248 12.69 -28.09 -13.27
N THR A 249 13.56 -27.96 -14.28
CA THR A 249 14.83 -28.71 -14.41
C THR A 249 15.89 -28.30 -13.40
N ILE A 250 15.81 -27.09 -12.84
CA ILE A 250 16.76 -26.57 -11.85
C ILE A 250 16.21 -26.57 -10.43
N LEU A 251 14.98 -27.06 -10.23
CA LEU A 251 14.28 -27.08 -8.95
C LEU A 251 14.37 -28.45 -8.27
N THR A 252 14.25 -28.46 -6.94
CA THR A 252 14.33 -29.68 -6.13
C THR A 252 12.99 -30.42 -6.06
N TRP A 253 12.91 -31.58 -6.70
CA TRP A 253 11.71 -32.42 -6.66
C TRP A 253 11.90 -33.65 -5.76
N PRO A 254 10.83 -34.15 -5.11
CA PRO A 254 9.46 -33.63 -5.12
C PRO A 254 9.30 -32.36 -4.28
N PHE A 255 8.32 -31.53 -4.63
CA PHE A 255 8.00 -30.32 -3.87
C PHE A 255 7.74 -30.65 -2.39
N ASN A 256 8.60 -30.13 -1.50
CA ASN A 256 8.60 -30.44 -0.07
C ASN A 256 8.45 -29.20 0.83
N TRP A 257 8.08 -28.05 0.25
CA TRP A 257 7.97 -26.80 1.01
C TRP A 257 6.73 -26.80 1.89
N LYS A 258 6.87 -26.23 3.09
CA LYS A 258 5.74 -25.95 3.97
C LYS A 258 4.97 -24.76 3.41
N TYR A 259 3.66 -24.91 3.29
CA TYR A 259 2.76 -23.83 2.88
C TYR A 259 1.58 -23.74 3.84
N LYS A 260 0.94 -22.57 3.85
CA LYS A 260 -0.23 -22.32 4.70
C LYS A 260 -1.20 -21.40 3.98
N PHE A 261 -2.48 -21.76 3.99
CA PHE A 261 -3.56 -20.85 3.63
C PHE A 261 -4.02 -20.04 4.85
N THR A 262 -4.20 -18.74 4.66
CA THR A 262 -4.75 -17.85 5.68
C THR A 262 -5.90 -17.07 5.07
N LEU A 263 -7.11 -17.23 5.61
CA LEU A 263 -8.24 -16.37 5.28
C LEU A 263 -8.08 -15.04 6.02
N LEU A 264 -8.11 -13.93 5.29
CA LEU A 264 -7.97 -12.59 5.86
C LEU A 264 -9.35 -12.03 6.22
N ASP A 265 -9.54 -11.68 7.50
CA ASP A 265 -10.76 -11.04 7.99
C ASP A 265 -10.86 -9.60 7.47
N GLN A 266 -12.02 -9.21 6.96
CA GLN A 266 -12.27 -7.89 6.39
C GLN A 266 -12.84 -6.88 7.40
N LYS A 267 -12.92 -7.25 8.69
CA LYS A 267 -13.36 -6.33 9.74
C LYS A 267 -12.37 -5.16 9.93
N PRO A 268 -12.88 -3.93 10.13
CA PRO A 268 -12.07 -2.72 10.20
C PRO A 268 -11.19 -2.62 11.47
N GLU A 269 -11.61 -3.20 12.59
CA GLU A 269 -10.92 -3.03 13.88
C GLU A 269 -9.90 -4.13 14.17
N HIS A 270 -8.68 -3.72 14.53
CA HIS A 270 -7.55 -4.63 14.85
C HIS A 270 -7.84 -5.52 16.07
N SER A 271 -8.58 -5.03 17.07
CA SER A 271 -8.97 -5.75 18.29
C SER A 271 -9.99 -6.87 18.04
N MET A 272 -10.76 -6.78 16.96
CA MET A 272 -11.82 -7.74 16.62
C MET A 272 -11.42 -8.74 15.53
N ARG A 273 -10.23 -8.59 14.93
CA ARG A 273 -9.66 -9.55 13.97
C ARG A 273 -9.27 -10.83 14.69
N LYS A 274 -10.23 -11.73 14.86
CA LYS A 274 -9.93 -13.12 15.23
C LYS A 274 -9.18 -13.75 14.07
N LYS A 275 -7.85 -13.87 14.18
CA LYS A 275 -7.07 -14.82 13.38
C LYS A 275 -7.63 -16.20 13.69
N HIS A 276 -8.58 -16.69 12.89
CA HIS A 276 -9.05 -18.07 12.98
C HIS A 276 -7.91 -18.96 12.48
N ARG A 277 -6.95 -19.21 13.36
CA ARG A 277 -5.92 -20.23 13.21
C ARG A 277 -6.59 -21.59 13.42
N ARG A 278 -7.29 -22.10 12.40
CA ARG A 278 -7.60 -23.53 12.35
C ARG A 278 -6.50 -24.22 11.56
N ARG A 279 -5.90 -25.23 12.18
CA ARG A 279 -4.96 -26.16 11.54
C ARG A 279 -5.78 -26.91 10.49
N LEU A 280 -5.61 -26.55 9.21
CA LEU A 280 -6.30 -27.22 8.11
C LEU A 280 -5.83 -28.68 8.07
N GLN A 281 -6.78 -29.61 7.97
CA GLN A 281 -6.45 -31.02 7.75
C GLN A 281 -5.97 -31.17 6.30
N TYR A 282 -4.73 -31.64 6.14
CA TYR A 282 -4.16 -31.93 4.84
C TYR A 282 -4.67 -33.28 4.35
N SER A 283 -5.19 -33.34 3.13
CA SER A 283 -5.27 -34.58 2.36
C SER A 283 -4.50 -34.38 1.06
N ARG A 284 -3.53 -35.25 0.78
CA ARG A 284 -2.89 -35.30 -0.54
C ARG A 284 -3.84 -36.04 -1.47
N TYR A 285 -4.33 -35.35 -2.50
CA TYR A 285 -4.92 -36.02 -3.66
C TYR A 285 -3.84 -36.16 -4.72
N ASN A 286 -3.42 -37.40 -4.99
CA ASN A 286 -2.67 -37.71 -6.20
C ASN A 286 -3.70 -37.91 -7.31
N SER A 287 -3.74 -37.01 -8.29
CA SER A 287 -4.38 -37.33 -9.57
C SER A 287 -3.45 -38.28 -10.33
N SER A 288 -3.98 -39.44 -10.69
CA SER A 288 -3.38 -40.43 -11.59
C SER A 288 -3.02 -39.84 -12.94
#